data_AF-Q6Z7I0-F1
#
_entry.id   AF-Q6Z7I0-F1
#
_cell.length_a   1.000
_cell.length_b   1.000
_cell.length_c   1.000
_cell.angle_alpha   90.00
_cell.angle_beta   90.00
_cell.angle_gamma   90.00
#
_symmetry.space_group_name_H-M   'P 1'
#
loop_
_entity.id
_entity.type
_entity.pdbx_description
1 polymer ?
#
loop_
_entity_poly.entity_id
_entity_poly.type
_entity_poly.pdbx_seq_one_letter_code
_entity_poly.pdbx_strand_id
1 'polypeptide(L)'
;MTTSKSCGPLFLGKGKWYRFSVSCEWRRLRAWLGERRRARLGFVTHCSWNSMLESIAHGVLVVTWPHFSDQFLNERFAVDVLGVGVMTPVLLFGDEAMAVTRGDVAWVVIQLMDGGERRRKAKEYGEKACRAMEKGGSSYESLTQLIHSFTLQGAKNAVEQ
;
A
#
# COMPACT_ATOMS: atom_id res chain seq x y z
N MET A 1 1.98 24.58 13.07
CA MET A 1 3.43 24.34 13.18
C MET A 1 3.77 23.00 12.56
N THR A 2 4.30 23.00 11.33
CA THR A 2 4.78 21.81 10.61
C THR A 2 6.13 21.41 11.19
N THR A 3 6.20 20.25 11.84
CA THR A 3 7.48 19.69 12.33
C THR A 3 7.80 18.43 11.52
N SER A 4 8.56 18.59 10.43
CA SER A 4 9.21 17.45 9.79
C SER A 4 10.61 17.31 10.38
N LYS A 5 10.90 16.21 11.08
CA LYS A 5 12.27 15.88 11.48
C LYS A 5 12.88 14.98 10.42
N SER A 6 13.89 15.50 9.71
CA SER A 6 14.77 14.66 8.90
C SER A 6 15.85 14.08 9.79
N CYS A 7 15.96 12.76 9.86
CA CYS A 7 17.12 12.13 10.46
C CYS A 7 18.30 12.23 9.49
N GLY A 8 19.52 12.29 10.04
CA GLY A 8 20.76 12.26 9.27
C GLY A 8 20.87 11.00 8.40
N PRO A 9 21.78 11.00 7.42
CA PRO A 9 22.01 9.84 6.58
C PRO A 9 22.47 8.65 7.43
N LEU A 10 21.78 7.51 7.31
CA LEU A 10 22.12 6.28 8.03
C LEU A 10 22.83 5.32 7.09
N PHE A 11 24.00 4.85 7.49
CA PHE A 11 24.74 3.81 6.78
C PHE A 11 24.30 2.44 7.31
N LEU A 12 23.68 1.62 6.47
CA LEU A 12 23.11 0.31 6.84
C LEU A 12 23.88 -0.88 6.22
N GLY A 13 25.11 -0.64 5.74
CA GLY A 13 25.93 -1.66 5.07
C GLY A 13 25.63 -1.80 3.56
N LYS A 14 26.53 -2.47 2.83
CA LYS A 14 26.54 -2.60 1.34
C LYS A 14 26.76 -1.29 0.55
N GLY A 15 27.38 -0.27 1.14
CA GLY A 15 27.78 0.96 0.44
C GLY A 15 26.64 1.89 0.02
N LYS A 16 25.43 1.71 0.57
CA LYS A 16 24.24 2.53 0.26
C LYS A 16 23.87 3.44 1.42
N TRP A 17 23.53 4.68 1.10
CA TRP A 17 23.10 5.71 2.05
C TRP A 17 21.59 5.89 1.97
N TYR A 18 20.93 5.93 3.13
CA TYR A 18 19.49 6.12 3.22
C TYR A 18 19.16 7.34 4.06
N ARG A 19 18.10 8.06 3.66
CA ARG A 19 17.57 9.20 4.39
C ARG A 19 16.19 8.87 4.90
N PHE A 20 16.00 9.01 6.21
CA PHE A 20 14.71 8.83 6.86
C PHE A 20 14.11 10.19 7.19
N SER A 21 12.81 10.32 6.95
CA SER A 21 12.04 11.50 7.34
C SER A 21 10.78 11.06 8.04
N VAL A 22 10.53 11.61 9.23
CA VAL A 22 9.29 11.42 9.97
C VAL A 22 8.44 12.67 9.80
N SER A 23 7.16 12.49 9.46
CA SER A 23 6.17 13.54 9.32
C SER A 23 4.96 13.17 10.16
N CYS A 24 4.60 14.01 11.13
CA CYS A 24 3.41 13.85 11.97
C CYS A 24 2.16 14.53 11.36
N GLU A 25 2.27 14.99 10.12
CA GLU A 25 1.20 15.66 9.39
C GLU A 25 0.27 14.64 8.74
N TRP A 26 -1.04 14.88 8.79
CA TRP A 26 -2.03 14.20 7.94
C TRP A 26 -1.82 14.62 6.49
N ARG A 27 -0.77 14.10 5.85
CA ARG A 27 -0.65 14.18 4.40
C ARG A 27 -1.69 13.24 3.80
N ARG A 28 -2.47 13.74 2.83
CA ARG A 28 -3.27 12.86 1.98
C ARG A 28 -2.32 11.81 1.41
N LEU A 29 -2.56 10.54 1.71
CA LEU A 29 -1.70 9.42 1.32
C LEU A 29 -1.38 9.47 -0.19
N ARG A 30 -2.37 9.79 -1.03
CA ARG A 30 -2.20 10.09 -2.46
C ARG A 30 -1.21 11.22 -2.77
N ALA A 31 -1.28 12.35 -2.06
CA ALA A 31 -0.33 13.44 -2.27
C ALA A 31 1.09 13.01 -1.88
N TRP A 32 1.22 12.29 -0.76
CA TRP A 32 2.50 11.75 -0.34
C TRP A 32 3.05 10.74 -1.34
N LEU A 33 2.24 9.81 -1.85
CA LEU A 33 2.65 8.82 -2.85
C LEU A 33 2.96 9.43 -4.23
N GLY A 34 2.30 10.54 -4.58
CA GLY A 34 2.45 11.22 -5.88
C GLY A 34 3.68 12.12 -6.03
N GLU A 35 4.35 12.53 -4.96
CA GLU A 35 5.55 13.38 -5.06
C GLU A 35 6.71 12.62 -5.76
N ARG A 36 7.06 12.96 -7.01
CA ARG A 36 8.07 12.25 -7.82
C ARG A 36 9.53 12.38 -7.37
N ARG A 37 9.86 13.30 -6.45
CA ARG A 37 11.25 13.64 -6.09
C ARG A 37 11.89 12.71 -5.04
N ARG A 38 11.14 11.79 -4.43
CA ARG A 38 11.66 10.87 -3.40
C ARG A 38 11.43 9.42 -3.77
N ALA A 39 12.49 8.63 -3.70
CA ALA A 39 12.39 7.17 -3.72
C ALA A 39 11.72 6.70 -2.43
N ARG A 40 10.54 6.09 -2.54
CA ARG A 40 9.82 5.45 -1.43
C ARG A 40 10.08 3.96 -1.47
N LEU A 41 10.44 3.39 -0.33
CA LEU A 41 10.73 1.96 -0.23
C LEU A 41 9.54 1.17 0.29
N GLY A 42 8.80 1.71 1.25
CA GLY A 42 7.64 1.05 1.81
C GLY A 42 6.71 1.99 2.57
N PHE A 43 5.49 1.52 2.81
CA PHE A 43 4.43 2.21 3.52
C PHE A 43 3.88 1.30 4.62
N VAL A 44 3.92 1.77 5.87
CA VAL A 44 3.37 1.04 7.03
C VAL A 44 1.88 1.28 7.11
N THR A 45 1.10 0.21 7.15
CA THR A 45 -0.36 0.26 7.20
C THR A 45 -0.91 -0.80 8.14
N HIS A 46 -2.07 -0.50 8.73
CA HIS A 46 -2.86 -1.47 9.48
C HIS A 46 -3.59 -2.48 8.58
N CYS A 47 -3.22 -2.58 7.30
CA CYS A 47 -3.78 -3.50 6.33
C CYS A 47 -5.25 -3.26 5.96
N SER A 48 -5.75 -2.02 6.07
CA SER A 48 -7.02 -1.67 5.40
C SER A 48 -6.86 -1.73 3.89
N TRP A 49 -7.87 -2.32 3.24
CA TRP A 49 -7.94 -2.51 1.79
C TRP A 49 -7.60 -1.22 1.00
N ASN A 50 -8.16 -0.08 1.40
CA ASN A 50 -7.93 1.20 0.72
C ASN A 50 -6.45 1.61 0.79
N SER A 51 -5.85 1.52 1.96
CA SER A 51 -4.45 1.90 2.17
C SER A 51 -3.49 0.95 1.43
N MET A 52 -3.83 -0.34 1.38
CA MET A 52 -3.05 -1.30 0.58
C MET A 52 -3.14 -1.00 -0.91
N LEU A 53 -4.35 -0.78 -1.43
CA LEU A 53 -4.56 -0.46 -2.85
C LEU A 53 -3.85 0.83 -3.25
N GLU A 54 -3.90 1.88 -2.42
CA GLU A 54 -3.17 3.12 -2.70
C GLU A 54 -1.65 2.86 -2.79
N SER A 55 -1.09 2.08 -1.88
CA SER A 55 0.35 1.70 -1.92
C SER A 55 0.70 0.88 -3.17
N ILE A 56 -0.10 -0.15 -3.48
CA ILE A 56 0.13 -1.05 -4.61
C ILE A 56 0.01 -0.30 -5.93
N ALA A 57 -1.00 0.56 -6.08
CA ALA A 57 -1.20 1.35 -7.29
C ALA A 57 -0.01 2.29 -7.58
N HIS A 58 0.69 2.76 -6.54
CA HIS A 58 1.89 3.58 -6.68
C HIS A 58 3.20 2.77 -6.69
N GLY A 59 3.12 1.44 -6.68
CA GLY A 59 4.26 0.54 -6.70
C GLY A 59 5.13 0.60 -5.45
N VAL A 60 4.54 0.91 -4.29
CA VAL A 60 5.22 0.99 -2.99
C VAL A 60 4.96 -0.28 -2.19
N LEU A 61 6.01 -0.83 -1.56
CA LEU A 61 5.89 -2.01 -0.70
C LEU A 61 4.99 -1.74 0.50
N VAL A 62 4.25 -2.76 0.92
CA VAL A 62 3.36 -2.67 2.07
C VAL A 62 4.06 -3.27 3.29
N VAL A 63 4.25 -2.50 4.36
CA VAL A 63 4.60 -3.06 5.66
C VAL A 63 3.31 -3.25 6.43
N THR A 64 3.02 -4.49 6.81
CA THR A 64 1.75 -4.86 7.43
C THR A 64 1.86 -4.73 8.94
N TRP A 65 0.86 -4.09 9.54
CA TRP A 65 0.71 -3.93 10.99
C TRP A 65 -0.77 -4.11 11.37
N PRO A 66 -1.36 -5.29 11.13
CA PRO A 66 -2.79 -5.51 11.35
C PRO A 66 -3.17 -5.35 12.82
N HIS A 67 -4.34 -4.80 13.08
CA HIS A 67 -4.91 -4.61 14.42
C HIS A 67 -6.16 -5.47 14.65
N PHE A 68 -7.04 -5.65 13.65
CA PHE A 68 -8.28 -6.42 13.84
C PHE A 68 -8.93 -6.90 12.52
N SER A 69 -9.79 -7.92 12.63
CA SER A 69 -10.71 -8.37 11.57
C SER A 69 -10.03 -8.78 10.25
N ASP A 70 -10.50 -8.24 9.12
CA ASP A 70 -10.06 -8.53 7.76
C ASP A 70 -8.61 -8.14 7.48
N GLN A 71 -8.00 -7.33 8.35
CA GLN A 71 -6.63 -6.85 8.22
C GLN A 71 -5.60 -7.98 8.20
N PHE A 72 -5.86 -9.09 8.90
CA PHE A 72 -5.02 -10.28 8.87
C PHE A 72 -5.10 -11.02 7.53
N LEU A 73 -6.29 -11.05 6.91
CA LEU A 73 -6.46 -11.63 5.58
C LEU A 73 -5.77 -10.76 4.52
N ASN A 74 -5.91 -9.44 4.64
CA ASN A 74 -5.27 -8.47 3.77
C ASN A 74 -3.73 -8.54 3.88
N GLU A 75 -3.19 -8.74 5.09
CA GLU A 75 -1.76 -8.98 5.31
C GLU A 75 -1.28 -10.23 4.55
N ARG A 76 -1.97 -11.37 4.74
CA ARG A 76 -1.63 -12.62 4.05
C ARG A 76 -1.71 -12.48 2.55
N PHE A 77 -2.72 -11.76 2.06
CA PHE A 77 -2.82 -11.46 0.64
C PHE A 77 -1.64 -10.62 0.12
N ALA A 78 -1.23 -9.58 0.84
CA ALA A 78 -0.11 -8.73 0.44
C ALA A 78 1.25 -9.45 0.49
N VAL A 79 1.47 -10.29 1.51
CA VAL A 79 2.74 -10.99 1.74
C VAL A 79 2.84 -12.27 0.92
N ASP A 80 1.85 -13.17 1.04
CA ASP A 80 1.95 -14.54 0.52
C ASP A 80 1.48 -14.62 -0.94
N VAL A 81 0.43 -13.87 -1.32
CA VAL A 81 -0.14 -13.93 -2.68
C VAL A 81 0.54 -12.92 -3.61
N LEU A 82 0.54 -11.64 -3.26
CA LEU A 82 1.12 -10.59 -4.09
C LEU A 82 2.65 -10.53 -3.98
N GLY A 83 3.23 -10.94 -2.85
CA GLY A 83 4.68 -10.86 -2.63
C GLY A 83 5.21 -9.42 -2.59
N VAL A 84 4.35 -8.45 -2.24
CA VAL A 84 4.70 -7.02 -2.12
C VAL A 84 4.74 -6.57 -0.66
N GLY A 85 4.34 -7.45 0.26
CA GLY A 85 4.30 -7.21 1.70
C GLY A 85 5.60 -7.54 2.45
N VAL A 86 5.81 -6.85 3.57
CA VAL A 86 6.75 -7.24 4.63
C VAL A 86 5.96 -7.30 5.94
N MET A 87 5.93 -8.48 6.54
CA MET A 87 5.15 -8.74 7.76
C MET A 87 5.84 -8.19 9.00
N THR A 88 5.18 -7.34 9.77
CA THR A 88 5.67 -6.99 11.11
C THR A 88 5.30 -8.13 12.07
N PRO A 89 6.17 -8.54 13.00
CA PRO A 89 5.86 -9.58 13.98
C PRO A 89 4.91 -9.06 15.07
N VAL A 90 3.69 -8.71 14.65
CA VAL A 90 2.58 -8.35 15.54
C VAL A 90 1.87 -9.65 15.91
N LEU A 91 2.00 -10.06 17.16
CA LEU A 91 1.22 -11.17 17.70
C LEU A 91 0.12 -10.58 18.58
N LEU A 92 -1.13 -10.75 18.15
CA LEU A 92 -2.29 -10.48 18.99
C LEU A 92 -2.71 -11.82 19.60
N PHE A 93 -2.39 -12.05 20.88
CA PHE A 93 -2.89 -13.20 21.65
C PHE A 93 -3.88 -12.68 22.69
N GLY A 94 -5.18 -12.83 22.43
CA GLY A 94 -6.22 -12.36 23.35
C GLY A 94 -6.18 -10.84 23.56
N ASP A 95 -6.31 -10.40 24.82
CA ASP A 95 -6.28 -8.97 25.21
C ASP A 95 -4.85 -8.39 25.27
N GLU A 96 -3.81 -9.20 25.07
CA GLU A 96 -2.42 -8.75 25.12
C GLU A 96 -1.82 -8.68 23.70
N ALA A 97 -1.64 -7.45 23.22
CA ALA A 97 -0.84 -7.19 22.04
C ALA A 97 0.65 -7.22 22.43
N MET A 98 1.43 -8.12 21.83
CA MET A 98 2.88 -8.09 22.02
C MET A 98 3.44 -6.82 21.36
N ALA A 99 4.14 -5.99 22.14
CA ALA A 99 4.67 -4.73 21.65
C ALA A 99 5.78 -4.96 20.61
N VAL A 100 5.67 -4.28 19.45
CA VAL A 100 6.70 -4.27 18.42
C VAL A 100 7.98 -3.66 18.98
N THR A 101 9.08 -4.42 18.98
CA THR A 101 10.35 -3.96 19.51
C THR A 101 11.10 -3.11 18.49
N ARG A 102 12.10 -2.34 18.96
CA ARG A 102 13.04 -1.65 18.07
C ARG A 102 13.78 -2.61 17.12
N GLY A 103 14.00 -3.86 17.55
CA GLY A 103 14.66 -4.90 16.75
C GLY A 103 13.79 -5.33 15.57
N ASP A 104 12.48 -5.48 15.81
CA ASP A 104 11.51 -5.82 14.77
C ASP A 104 11.43 -4.72 13.71
N VAL A 105 11.38 -3.46 14.14
CA VAL A 105 11.40 -2.30 13.22
C VAL A 105 12.69 -2.30 12.39
N ALA A 106 13.84 -2.54 13.01
CA ALA A 106 15.12 -2.61 12.29
C ALA A 106 15.12 -3.75 11.26
N TRP A 107 14.61 -4.92 11.63
CA TRP A 107 14.48 -6.06 10.73
C TRP A 107 13.55 -5.75 9.54
N VAL A 108 12.39 -5.12 9.76
CA VAL A 108 11.47 -4.70 8.69
C VAL A 108 12.17 -3.75 7.72
N VAL A 109 12.93 -2.78 8.24
CA VAL A 109 13.68 -1.83 7.41
C VAL A 109 14.72 -2.55 6.54
N ILE A 110 15.45 -3.52 7.11
CA ILE A 110 16.40 -4.35 6.35
C ILE A 110 15.68 -5.13 5.25
N GLN A 111 14.53 -5.75 5.55
CA GLN A 111 13.73 -6.48 4.57
C GLN A 111 13.24 -5.58 3.43
N LEU A 112 12.83 -4.34 3.73
CA LEU A 112 12.47 -3.35 2.72
C LEU A 112 13.65 -2.98 1.84
N MET A 113 14.86 -2.86 2.39
CA MET A 113 16.06 -2.52 1.63
C MET A 113 16.52 -3.65 0.71
N ASP A 114 16.51 -4.89 1.20
CA ASP A 114 16.92 -6.08 0.45
C ASP A 114 15.81 -6.69 -0.44
N GLY A 115 14.59 -6.12 -0.40
CA GLY A 115 13.41 -6.59 -1.14
C GLY A 115 13.39 -6.32 -2.65
N GLY A 116 14.48 -6.59 -3.38
CA GLY A 116 14.61 -6.33 -4.83
C GLY A 116 13.46 -6.92 -5.64
N GLU A 117 13.16 -8.20 -5.46
CA GLU A 117 12.05 -8.87 -6.17
C GLU A 117 10.68 -8.32 -5.75
N ARG A 118 10.47 -8.06 -4.46
CA ARG A 118 9.22 -7.45 -3.98
C ARG A 118 8.98 -6.08 -4.63
N ARG A 119 10.05 -5.26 -4.77
CA ARG A 119 9.96 -3.96 -5.45
C ARG A 119 9.62 -4.10 -6.93
N ARG A 120 10.20 -5.11 -7.60
CA ARG A 120 9.88 -5.41 -9.00
C ARG A 120 8.38 -5.75 -9.14
N LYS A 121 7.87 -6.64 -8.29
CA LYS A 121 6.44 -7.00 -8.24
C LYS A 121 5.55 -5.80 -7.92
N ALA A 122 5.90 -5.00 -6.91
CA ALA A 122 5.11 -3.82 -6.54
C ALA A 122 5.00 -2.84 -7.72
N LYS A 123 6.10 -2.54 -8.41
CA LYS A 123 6.09 -1.72 -9.62
C LYS A 123 5.20 -2.32 -10.71
N GLU A 124 5.32 -3.63 -10.96
CA GLU A 124 4.51 -4.35 -11.93
C GLU A 124 3.00 -4.26 -11.63
N TYR A 125 2.61 -4.44 -10.36
CA TYR A 125 1.21 -4.30 -9.94
C TYR A 125 0.71 -2.86 -10.01
N GLY A 126 1.55 -1.88 -9.68
CA GLY A 126 1.20 -0.46 -9.86
C GLY A 126 0.92 -0.11 -11.31
N GLU A 127 1.75 -0.59 -12.23
CA GLU A 127 1.54 -0.41 -13.67
C GLU A 127 0.28 -1.15 -14.16
N LYS A 128 0.03 -2.37 -13.68
CA LYS A 128 -1.21 -3.12 -13.98
C LYS A 128 -2.45 -2.39 -13.47
N ALA A 129 -2.40 -1.82 -12.26
CA ALA A 129 -3.49 -1.05 -11.69
C ALA A 129 -3.78 0.22 -12.49
N CYS A 130 -2.75 0.93 -12.95
CA CYS A 130 -2.91 2.08 -13.85
C CYS A 130 -3.58 1.66 -15.16
N ARG A 131 -3.05 0.64 -15.83
CA ARG A 131 -3.60 0.13 -17.11
C ARG A 131 -5.04 -0.36 -16.98
N ALA A 132 -5.41 -0.97 -15.85
CA ALA A 132 -6.78 -1.43 -15.62
C ALA A 132 -7.80 -0.28 -15.57
N MET A 133 -7.36 0.92 -15.14
CA MET A 133 -8.20 2.11 -14.99
C MET A 133 -8.16 3.06 -16.19
N GLU A 134 -7.18 2.91 -17.09
CA GLU A 134 -7.10 3.67 -18.35
C GLU A 134 -8.27 3.32 -19.29
N LYS A 135 -8.58 4.21 -20.24
CA LYS A 135 -9.63 3.97 -21.23
C LYS A 135 -9.33 2.68 -22.02
N GLY A 136 -10.29 1.76 -22.07
CA GLY A 136 -10.10 0.42 -22.65
C GLY A 136 -9.48 -0.61 -21.69
N GLY A 137 -9.17 -0.21 -20.46
CA GLY A 137 -8.71 -1.09 -19.39
C GLY A 137 -9.83 -1.90 -18.75
N SER A 138 -9.49 -3.02 -18.11
CA SER A 138 -10.49 -3.95 -17.58
C SER A 138 -11.45 -3.32 -16.57
N SER A 139 -10.94 -2.56 -15.59
CA SER A 139 -11.77 -1.91 -14.57
C SER A 139 -12.57 -0.75 -15.16
N TYR A 140 -12.00 -0.02 -16.12
CA TYR A 140 -12.70 1.03 -16.86
C TYR A 140 -13.90 0.46 -17.64
N GLU A 141 -13.71 -0.65 -18.35
CA GLU A 141 -14.77 -1.31 -19.11
C GLU A 141 -15.83 -1.92 -18.19
N SER A 142 -15.43 -2.58 -17.09
CA SER A 142 -16.39 -3.10 -16.10
C SER A 142 -17.25 -1.98 -15.50
N LEU A 143 -16.66 -0.83 -15.16
CA LEU A 143 -17.41 0.32 -14.66
C LEU A 143 -18.34 0.91 -15.72
N THR A 144 -17.88 0.99 -16.97
CA THR A 144 -18.69 1.49 -18.10
C THR A 144 -19.88 0.58 -18.36
N GLN A 145 -19.69 -0.74 -18.36
CA GLN A 145 -20.75 -1.74 -18.49
C GLN A 145 -21.75 -1.64 -17.33
N LEU A 146 -21.27 -1.46 -16.10
CA LEU A 146 -22.13 -1.28 -14.94
C LEU A 146 -23.00 -0.03 -15.09
N ILE A 147 -22.42 1.12 -15.46
CA ILE A 147 -23.17 2.36 -15.70
C ILE A 147 -24.24 2.14 -16.80
N HIS A 148 -23.85 1.53 -17.91
CA HIS A 148 -24.76 1.26 -19.02
C HIS A 148 -25.94 0.35 -18.61
N SER A 149 -25.69 -0.63 -17.74
CA SER A 149 -26.76 -1.51 -17.22
C SER A 149 -27.85 -0.72 -16.48
N PHE A 150 -27.48 0.29 -15.70
CA PHE A 150 -28.45 1.15 -15.01
C PHE A 150 -29.18 2.09 -15.96
N THR A 151 -28.50 2.59 -16.99
CA THR A 151 -29.13 3.44 -18.02
C THR A 151 -30.15 2.67 -18.84
N LEU A 152 -29.84 1.43 -19.24
CA LEU A 152 -30.80 0.57 -19.95
C LEU A 152 -31.98 0.17 -19.05
N GLN A 153 -31.75 -0.08 -17.76
CA GLN A 153 -32.82 -0.42 -16.83
C GLN A 153 -33.75 0.79 -16.59
N GLY A 154 -33.21 2.00 -16.48
CA GLY A 154 -33.99 3.23 -16.38
C GLY A 154 -34.84 3.50 -17.63
N ALA A 155 -34.30 3.23 -18.81
CA ALA A 155 -35.05 3.35 -20.06
C ALA A 155 -36.17 2.31 -20.20
N LYS A 156 -35.94 1.06 -19.78
CA LYS A 156 -37.00 0.02 -19.75
C LYS A 156 -38.12 0.36 -18.79
N ASN A 157 -37.79 0.81 -17.58
CA ASN A 157 -38.76 1.20 -16.57
C ASN A 157 -39.62 2.42 -16.98
N ALA A 158 -39.11 3.29 -17.87
CA ALA A 158 -39.83 4.45 -18.40
C ALA A 158 -40.74 4.13 -19.60
N VAL A 159 -40.57 2.98 -20.24
CA VAL A 159 -41.40 2.51 -21.36
C VAL A 159 -42.56 1.62 -20.87
N GLU A 160 -42.43 1.03 -19.68
CA GLU A 160 -43.47 0.21 -19.02
C GLU A 160 -44.41 1.01 -18.08
N GLN A 161 -44.27 2.35 -18.02
CA GLN A 161 -45.20 3.27 -17.33
C GLN A 161 -46.00 4.08 -18.35
#